data_AF-A0A383CIX2-F1
#
_entry.id   AF-A0A383CIX2-F1
#
_cell.length_a   1.000
_cell.length_b   1.000
_cell.length_c   1.000
_cell.angle_alpha   90.00
_cell.angle_beta   90.00
_cell.angle_gamma   90.00
#
_symmetry.space_group_name_H-M   'P 1'
#
loop_
_entity.id
_entity.type
_entity.pdbx_description
1 polymer ?
#
loop_
_entity_poly.entity_id
_entity_poly.type
_entity_poly.pdbx_seq_one_letter_code
_entity_poly.pdbx_strand_id
1 'polypeptide(L)'
;VFTVCFILIGIRANTTYPFVIAANRDEFHHRATEVAGFWPDHPALCAGRDLEAGGSWMGITRSGRFAALTNFSEAQSMLNPRSRGQLVRDYLLGSAPAEQFISDQQPEFDSFGGFNLLIGDWSSGIHWISNRHPISKTLE
;
A
#
# COMPACT_ATOMS: atom_id res chain seq x y z
N VAL A 1 -10.33 17.49 11.55
CA VAL A 1 -10.40 17.29 10.09
C VAL A 1 -10.36 15.79 9.85
N PHE A 2 -11.34 15.21 9.17
CA PHE A 2 -11.26 13.82 8.73
C PHE A 2 -10.44 13.78 7.44
N THR A 3 -9.31 13.10 7.44
CA THR A 3 -8.50 12.86 6.25
C THR A 3 -9.08 11.66 5.51
N VAL A 4 -9.47 11.81 4.24
CA VAL A 4 -10.06 10.73 3.45
C VAL A 4 -9.07 10.27 2.39
N CYS A 5 -8.58 9.05 2.54
CA CYS A 5 -7.83 8.37 1.49
C CYS A 5 -8.76 7.45 0.71
N PHE A 6 -8.67 7.47 -0.62
CA PHE A 6 -9.41 6.53 -1.46
C PHE A 6 -8.56 6.07 -2.63
N ILE A 7 -8.89 4.88 -3.12
CA ILE A 7 -8.30 4.28 -4.32
C ILE A 7 -9.44 3.94 -5.27
N LEU A 8 -9.28 4.35 -6.52
CA LEU A 8 -10.04 3.88 -7.67
C LEU A 8 -9.16 2.90 -8.43
N ILE A 9 -9.67 1.70 -8.68
CA ILE A 9 -8.94 0.63 -9.35
C ILE A 9 -9.82 0.04 -10.45
N GLY A 10 -9.25 -0.06 -11.65
CA GLY A 10 -9.84 -0.73 -12.79
C GLY A 10 -8.93 -1.87 -13.22
N ILE A 11 -9.40 -3.11 -13.05
CA ILE A 11 -8.72 -4.32 -13.49
C ILE A 11 -9.45 -4.84 -14.71
N ARG A 12 -8.71 -5.04 -15.82
CA ARG A 12 -9.21 -5.52 -17.12
C ARG A 12 -10.44 -4.76 -17.63
N ALA A 13 -10.63 -3.52 -17.19
CA ALA A 13 -11.77 -2.69 -17.57
C ALA A 13 -11.67 -2.17 -19.01
N ASN A 14 -10.47 -2.21 -19.60
CA ASN A 14 -10.19 -1.76 -20.97
C ASN A 14 -9.07 -2.62 -21.59
N THR A 15 -9.14 -2.86 -22.91
CA THR A 15 -8.15 -3.70 -23.62
C THR A 15 -6.80 -2.99 -23.85
N THR A 16 -6.78 -1.66 -23.91
CA THR A 16 -5.58 -0.83 -24.01
C THR A 16 -4.94 -0.60 -22.65
N TYR A 17 -5.75 -0.38 -21.61
CA TYR A 17 -5.29 -0.17 -20.23
C TYR A 17 -5.85 -1.28 -19.34
N PRO A 18 -5.21 -2.46 -19.31
CA PRO A 18 -5.69 -3.60 -18.53
C PRO A 18 -5.58 -3.38 -17.02
N PHE A 19 -4.88 -2.34 -16.58
CA PHE A 19 -4.82 -1.92 -15.20
C PHE A 19 -4.73 -0.39 -15.11
N VAL A 20 -5.67 0.22 -14.39
CA VAL A 20 -5.67 1.65 -14.09
C VAL A 20 -5.86 1.83 -12.60
N ILE A 21 -5.05 2.68 -12.01
CA ILE A 21 -5.21 3.08 -10.61
C ILE A 21 -5.10 4.59 -10.48
N ALA A 22 -5.99 5.15 -9.65
CA ALA A 22 -5.89 6.52 -9.16
C ALA A 22 -6.10 6.50 -7.65
N ALA A 23 -5.21 7.15 -6.90
CA ALA A 23 -5.26 7.17 -5.45
C ALA A 23 -5.14 8.60 -4.95
N ASN A 24 -5.97 8.97 -3.98
CA ASN A 24 -5.83 10.19 -3.20
C ASN A 24 -5.29 9.86 -1.82
N ARG A 25 -4.24 10.56 -1.41
CA ARG A 25 -3.71 10.53 -0.05
C ARG A 25 -3.93 11.89 0.61
N ASP A 26 -4.96 11.97 1.44
CA ASP A 26 -5.10 13.08 2.38
C ASP A 26 -4.15 12.89 3.55
N GLU A 27 -3.28 13.87 3.78
CA GLU A 27 -2.30 13.87 4.85
C GLU A 27 -2.08 15.27 5.41
N PHE A 28 -1.59 15.36 6.64
CA PHE A 28 -1.12 16.61 7.22
C PHE A 28 0.01 17.25 6.40
N HIS A 29 -0.13 18.55 6.11
CA HIS A 29 0.87 19.32 5.36
C HIS A 29 2.28 19.31 5.97
N HIS A 30 2.39 19.16 7.29
CA HIS A 30 3.70 19.12 7.95
C HIS A 30 4.40 17.77 7.83
N ARG A 31 3.71 16.72 7.37
CA ARG A 31 4.30 15.39 7.20
C ARG A 31 5.18 15.38 5.95
N ALA A 32 6.49 15.40 6.15
CA ALA A 32 7.45 15.50 5.06
C ALA A 32 7.40 14.27 4.14
N THR A 33 7.41 14.51 2.82
CA THR A 33 7.40 13.46 1.79
C THR A 33 8.29 13.80 0.60
N GLU A 34 8.79 12.77 -0.09
CA GLU A 34 9.36 12.89 -1.43
C GLU A 34 8.31 12.59 -2.49
N VAL A 35 8.41 13.31 -3.61
CA VAL A 35 7.56 13.10 -4.78
C VAL A 35 7.80 11.70 -5.36
N ALA A 36 6.74 11.10 -5.91
CA ALA A 36 6.84 9.79 -6.54
C ALA A 36 7.90 9.77 -7.65
N GLY A 37 8.81 8.81 -7.55
CA GLY A 37 9.88 8.60 -8.51
C GLY A 37 10.64 7.32 -8.18
N PHE A 38 11.65 7.02 -8.98
CA PHE A 38 12.55 5.92 -8.68
C PHE A 38 13.43 6.27 -7.50
N TRP A 39 13.39 5.44 -6.46
CA TRP A 39 14.19 5.69 -5.26
C TRP A 39 15.69 5.50 -5.56
N PRO A 40 16.58 6.41 -5.14
CA PRO A 40 18.01 6.28 -5.40
C PRO A 40 18.62 5.00 -4.81
N ASP A 41 18.18 4.60 -3.61
CA ASP A 41 18.57 3.39 -2.90
C ASP A 41 17.89 2.12 -3.45
N HIS A 42 16.77 2.26 -4.18
CA HIS A 42 16.02 1.16 -4.77
C HIS A 42 15.51 1.50 -6.19
N PRO A 43 16.38 1.46 -7.22
CA PRO A 43 16.06 1.97 -8.57
C PRO A 43 15.00 1.17 -9.35
N ALA A 44 14.61 0.00 -8.83
CA ALA A 44 13.53 -0.81 -9.37
C ALA A 44 12.15 -0.38 -8.85
N LEU A 45 12.08 0.40 -7.77
CA LEU A 45 10.86 0.85 -7.10
C LEU A 45 10.53 2.29 -7.53
N CYS A 46 9.35 2.50 -8.09
CA CYS A 46 8.77 3.81 -8.31
C CYS A 46 7.65 4.04 -7.27
N ALA A 47 7.85 4.99 -6.36
CA ALA A 47 6.90 5.28 -5.28
C ALA A 47 7.15 6.67 -4.68
N GLY A 48 6.13 7.26 -4.05
CA GLY A 48 6.37 8.37 -3.11
C GLY A 48 6.97 7.87 -1.80
N ARG A 49 7.80 8.67 -1.14
CA ARG A 49 8.46 8.30 0.12
C ARG A 49 7.97 9.16 1.27
N ASP A 50 7.58 8.53 2.37
CA ASP A 50 7.35 9.21 3.64
C ASP A 50 8.70 9.44 4.32
N LEU A 51 9.09 10.69 4.54
CA LEU A 51 10.39 11.05 5.12
C LEU A 51 10.42 10.96 6.66
N GLU A 52 9.25 10.86 7.32
CA GLU A 52 9.20 10.70 8.76
C GLU A 52 9.30 9.22 9.16
N ALA A 53 8.50 8.37 8.51
CA ALA A 53 8.43 6.93 8.84
C ALA A 53 9.23 6.04 7.88
N GLY A 54 9.75 6.60 6.80
CA GLY A 54 10.55 5.88 5.80
C GLY A 54 9.75 4.88 4.96
N GLY A 55 8.42 5.00 4.91
CA GLY A 55 7.51 4.10 4.19
C GLY A 55 6.99 4.69 2.87
N SER A 56 5.94 4.08 2.32
CA SER A 56 5.22 4.58 1.16
C SER A 56 3.72 4.33 1.29
N TRP A 57 2.90 5.04 0.49
CA TRP A 57 1.46 4.82 0.42
C TRP A 57 1.01 4.12 -0.87
N MET A 58 1.81 4.22 -1.92
CA MET A 58 1.56 3.56 -3.21
C MET A 58 2.86 3.47 -3.99
N GLY A 59 3.08 2.33 -4.64
CA GLY A 59 4.24 2.13 -5.50
C GLY A 59 4.11 0.92 -6.41
N ILE A 60 5.02 0.88 -7.38
CA ILE A 60 5.14 -0.22 -8.33
C ILE A 60 6.62 -0.49 -8.63
N THR A 61 6.98 -1.76 -8.80
CA THR A 61 8.32 -2.15 -9.24
C THR A 61 8.38 -2.36 -10.75
N ARG A 62 9.60 -2.37 -11.31
CA ARG A 62 9.83 -2.73 -12.72
C ARG A 62 9.36 -4.15 -13.09
N SER A 63 9.27 -5.05 -12.11
CA SER A 63 8.73 -6.40 -12.31
C SER A 63 7.20 -6.46 -12.26
N GLY A 64 6.52 -5.33 -12.01
CA GLY A 64 5.07 -5.26 -11.91
C GLY A 64 4.52 -5.63 -10.52
N ARG A 65 5.37 -5.75 -9.48
CA ARG A 65 4.87 -5.82 -8.10
C ARG A 65 4.28 -4.47 -7.72
N PHE A 66 3.09 -4.49 -7.16
CA PHE A 66 2.32 -3.30 -6.87
C PHE A 66 1.83 -3.34 -5.43
N ALA A 67 1.80 -2.18 -4.80
CA ALA A 67 1.17 -2.02 -3.51
C ALA A 67 0.56 -0.62 -3.34
N ALA A 68 -0.57 -0.55 -2.65
CA ALA A 68 -1.17 0.71 -2.23
C ALA A 68 -1.97 0.53 -0.93
N LEU A 69 -2.06 1.60 -0.14
CA LEU A 69 -2.78 1.58 1.14
C LEU A 69 -3.81 2.70 1.24
N THR A 70 -4.89 2.46 1.99
CA THR A 70 -5.74 3.52 2.54
C THR A 70 -5.89 3.36 4.05
N ASN A 71 -6.10 4.47 4.73
CA ASN A 71 -6.23 4.51 6.19
C ASN A 71 -7.71 4.43 6.61
N PHE A 72 -7.96 3.84 7.77
CA PHE A 72 -9.21 4.08 8.49
C PHE A 72 -9.09 5.37 9.31
N SER A 73 -10.12 6.21 9.24
CA SER A 73 -10.24 7.39 10.11
C SER A 73 -10.69 6.96 11.50
N GLU A 74 -9.75 6.68 12.39
CA GLU A 74 -10.00 6.23 13.76
C GLU A 74 -9.07 6.91 14.78
N ALA A 75 -9.62 7.28 15.96
CA ALA A 75 -8.86 7.94 17.02
C ALA A 75 -7.75 7.04 17.61
N GLN A 76 -7.97 5.73 17.61
CA GLN A 76 -7.06 4.73 18.18
C GLN A 76 -5.78 4.55 17.36
N SER A 77 -5.76 4.96 16.09
CA SER A 77 -4.59 4.84 15.22
C SER A 77 -3.37 5.62 15.72
N MET A 78 -3.57 6.63 16.57
CA MET A 78 -2.47 7.40 17.21
C MET A 78 -1.72 6.60 18.29
N LEU A 79 -2.25 5.47 18.74
CA LEU A 79 -1.64 4.63 19.78
C LEU A 79 -0.74 3.52 19.21
N ASN A 80 -0.77 3.31 17.90
CA ASN A 80 -0.10 2.19 17.26
C ASN A 80 1.34 2.57 16.86
N PRO A 81 2.35 1.76 17.23
CA PRO A 81 3.76 2.16 17.13
C PRO A 81 4.29 2.10 15.69
N ARG A 82 3.66 1.35 14.78
CA ARG A 82 4.17 1.14 13.41
C ARG A 82 3.39 1.94 12.37
N SER A 83 4.14 2.57 11.47
CA SER A 83 3.56 3.24 10.30
C SER A 83 3.07 2.21 9.28
N ARG A 84 1.81 2.33 8.86
CA ARG A 84 1.20 1.51 7.80
C ARG A 84 1.99 1.54 6.49
N GLY A 85 2.69 2.64 6.21
CA GLY A 85 3.51 2.76 5.00
C GLY A 85 4.69 1.81 4.95
N GLN A 86 5.06 1.18 6.07
CA GLN A 86 6.04 0.11 6.10
C GLN A 86 5.54 -1.13 5.35
N LEU A 87 4.25 -1.48 5.43
CA LEU A 87 3.68 -2.63 4.72
C LEU A 87 3.87 -2.52 3.19
N VAL A 88 3.59 -1.33 2.64
CA VAL A 88 3.78 -1.04 1.21
C VAL A 88 5.25 -1.14 0.82
N ARG A 89 6.14 -0.49 1.59
CA ARG A 89 7.58 -0.55 1.34
C ARG A 89 8.11 -1.98 1.39
N ASP A 90 7.84 -2.68 2.49
CA ASP A 90 8.42 -3.99 2.77
C ASP A 90 7.96 -5.02 1.72
N TYR A 91 6.71 -4.95 1.25
CA TYR A 91 6.25 -5.78 0.14
C TYR A 91 6.95 -5.45 -1.20
N LEU A 92 7.15 -4.17 -1.50
CA LEU A 92 7.73 -3.72 -2.77
C LEU A 92 9.25 -3.96 -2.83
N LEU A 93 9.94 -3.91 -1.70
CA LEU A 93 11.37 -4.22 -1.60
C LEU A 93 11.64 -5.72 -1.46
N GLY A 94 10.66 -6.49 -0.98
CA GLY A 94 10.73 -7.94 -0.86
C GLY A 94 10.49 -8.68 -2.17
N SER A 95 10.67 -10.00 -2.11
CA SER A 95 10.45 -10.93 -3.24
C SER A 95 9.38 -11.98 -2.97
N ALA A 96 8.86 -12.08 -1.75
CA ALA A 96 7.83 -13.06 -1.40
C ALA A 96 6.55 -12.84 -2.23
N PRO A 97 5.86 -13.90 -2.67
CA PRO A 97 4.51 -13.78 -3.24
C PRO A 97 3.56 -13.06 -2.27
N ALA A 98 2.51 -12.43 -2.80
CA ALA A 98 1.56 -11.64 -2.00
C ALA A 98 0.96 -12.44 -0.84
N GLU A 99 0.50 -13.66 -1.11
CA GLU A 99 -0.11 -14.55 -0.11
C GLU A 99 0.86 -14.90 1.01
N GLN A 100 2.12 -15.19 0.67
CA GLN A 100 3.17 -15.47 1.67
C GLN A 100 3.46 -14.23 2.50
N PHE A 101 3.63 -13.06 1.86
CA PHE A 101 3.83 -11.80 2.59
C PHE A 101 2.67 -11.49 3.55
N ILE A 102 1.43 -11.74 3.13
CA ILE A 102 0.25 -11.58 3.99
C ILE A 102 0.34 -12.50 5.19
N SER A 103 0.60 -13.80 4.97
CA SER A 103 0.73 -14.78 6.05
C SER A 103 1.83 -14.38 7.05
N ASP A 104 2.98 -13.94 6.56
CA ASP A 104 4.12 -13.57 7.39
C ASP A 104 3.86 -12.30 8.22
N GLN A 105 3.11 -11.34 7.67
CA GLN A 105 2.79 -10.08 8.34
C GLN A 105 1.53 -10.14 9.22
N GLN A 106 0.64 -11.10 9.00
CA GLN A 106 -0.65 -11.20 9.69
C GLN A 106 -0.55 -11.16 11.23
N PRO A 107 0.43 -11.81 11.88
CA PRO A 107 0.59 -11.72 13.34
C PRO A 107 0.85 -10.29 13.86
N GLU A 108 1.36 -9.40 13.01
CA GLU A 108 1.75 -8.04 13.37
C GLU A 108 0.67 -7.00 12.99
N PHE A 109 -0.44 -7.40 12.37
CA PHE A 109 -1.44 -6.46 11.84
C PHE A 109 -2.06 -5.52 12.89
N ASP A 110 -2.14 -5.96 14.13
CA ASP A 110 -2.67 -5.16 15.24
C ASP A 110 -1.68 -4.10 15.75
N SER A 111 -0.40 -4.19 15.36
CA SER A 111 0.60 -3.16 15.66
C SER A 111 0.50 -1.92 14.75
N PHE A 112 -0.36 -1.96 13.73
CA PHE A 112 -0.63 -0.88 12.81
C PHE A 112 -1.99 -0.24 13.07
N GLY A 113 -2.12 1.07 12.82
CA GLY A 113 -3.43 1.72 12.70
C GLY A 113 -4.30 1.02 11.65
N GLY A 114 -5.62 1.21 11.70
CA GLY A 114 -6.55 0.61 10.75
C GLY A 114 -6.15 0.91 9.31
N PHE A 115 -6.14 -0.12 8.45
CA PHE A 115 -5.74 -0.01 7.05
C PHE A 115 -6.55 -0.90 6.11
N ASN A 116 -6.61 -0.49 4.84
CA ASN A 116 -6.79 -1.37 3.70
C ASN A 116 -5.47 -1.41 2.93
N LEU A 117 -5.03 -2.59 2.51
CA LEU A 117 -3.83 -2.78 1.74
C LEU A 117 -4.18 -3.58 0.48
N LEU A 118 -3.76 -3.06 -0.66
CA LEU A 118 -3.73 -3.74 -1.95
C LEU A 118 -2.29 -4.15 -2.24
N ILE A 119 -2.04 -5.42 -2.50
CA ILE A 119 -0.71 -5.92 -2.93
C ILE A 119 -0.86 -6.98 -4.01
N GLY A 120 0.13 -7.13 -4.86
CA GLY A 120 0.14 -8.21 -5.84
C GLY A 120 0.99 -7.89 -7.05
N ASP A 121 0.82 -8.71 -8.08
CA ASP A 121 1.47 -8.53 -9.37
C ASP A 121 0.56 -9.03 -10.49
N TRP A 122 0.96 -8.79 -11.74
CA TRP A 122 0.07 -9.00 -12.88
C TRP A 122 -0.11 -10.48 -13.21
N SER A 123 0.79 -11.34 -12.74
CA SER A 123 0.75 -12.78 -12.98
C SER A 123 -0.12 -13.51 -11.97
N SER A 124 -0.10 -13.08 -10.70
CA SER A 124 -0.82 -13.75 -9.61
C SER A 124 -2.09 -13.02 -9.16
N GLY A 125 -2.32 -11.79 -9.62
CA GLY A 125 -3.48 -10.98 -9.25
C GLY A 125 -3.21 -10.03 -8.10
N ILE A 126 -4.22 -9.22 -7.77
CA ILE A 126 -4.16 -8.19 -6.73
C ILE A 126 -5.01 -8.64 -5.54
N HIS A 127 -4.42 -8.63 -4.36
CA HIS A 127 -5.07 -9.02 -3.12
C HIS A 127 -5.38 -7.77 -2.30
N TRP A 128 -6.62 -7.69 -1.84
CA TRP A 128 -7.06 -6.76 -0.82
C TRP A 128 -7.07 -7.46 0.55
N ILE A 129 -6.47 -6.82 1.53
CA ILE A 129 -6.50 -7.20 2.95
C ILE A 129 -6.75 -5.98 3.85
N SER A 130 -7.27 -6.25 5.04
CA SER A 130 -7.48 -5.22 6.06
C SER A 130 -7.33 -5.83 7.47
N ASN A 131 -6.80 -5.04 8.41
CA ASN A 131 -6.83 -5.39 9.84
C ASN A 131 -8.13 -4.94 10.55
N ARG A 132 -9.14 -4.50 9.78
CA ARG A 132 -10.48 -4.16 10.27
C ARG A 132 -11.56 -5.04 9.63
N HIS A 133 -11.18 -5.91 8.71
CA HIS A 133 -12.08 -6.81 8.04
C HIS A 133 -11.47 -8.21 7.98
N PRO A 134 -12.16 -9.26 8.47
CA PRO A 134 -11.56 -10.59 8.63
C PRO A 134 -11.36 -11.35 7.30
N ILE A 135 -11.91 -10.82 6.21
CA ILE A 135 -11.87 -11.46 4.88
C ILE A 135 -10.88 -10.71 4.00
N SER A 136 -9.92 -11.44 3.44
CA SER A 136 -9.13 -11.02 2.29
C SER A 136 -9.87 -11.34 0.99
N LYS A 137 -9.63 -10.55 -0.06
CA LYS A 137 -10.22 -10.79 -1.39
C LYS A 137 -9.16 -10.65 -2.46
N THR A 138 -9.17 -11.55 -3.44
CA THR A 138 -8.48 -11.32 -4.71
C THR A 138 -9.38 -10.50 -5.61
N LEU A 139 -8.82 -9.48 -6.25
CA LEU A 139 -9.49 -8.62 -7.20
C LEU A 139 -9.21 -9.15 -8.62
N GLU A 140 -10.26 -9.41 -9.39
CA GLU A 140 -10.21 -9.93 -10.76
C GLU A 140 -10.64 -8.91 -11.83
#